data_AF-A0A4R0PVQ9-F1
#
_entry.id   AF-A0A4R0PVQ9-F1
#
_cell.length_a   1.000
_cell.length_b   1.000
_cell.length_c   1.000
_cell.angle_alpha   90.00
_cell.angle_beta   90.00
_cell.angle_gamma   90.00
#
_symmetry.space_group_name_H-M   'P 1'
#
loop_
_entity.id
_entity.type
_entity.pdbx_description
1 polymer ?
#
loop_
_entity_poly.entity_id
_entity_poly.type
_entity_poly.pdbx_seq_one_letter_code
_entity_poly.pdbx_strand_id
1 'polypeptide(L)'
;MKNIIPILGAATLFMASCQGGTAKKTQSKIDSTIVTNAAATSNSVQCYQYIKNRDTAILSLKTADNKVTGTLGYNLYEKDKNAGTVAGIVKGDTIIANYTFQSEGKTSIREVAFLKKDDQLAEGFGDVQEVKGETKFKDLSKLKFDGSMTFDKIDCK
;
A
#
# COMPACT_ATOMS: atom_id res chain seq x y z
N MET A 1 37.51 44.81 12.36
CA MET A 1 38.92 44.79 12.79
C MET A 1 39.09 43.65 13.77
N LYS A 2 40.08 42.78 13.51
CA LYS A 2 40.70 41.74 14.38
C LYS A 2 39.84 41.13 15.50
N ASN A 3 39.67 39.80 15.45
CA ASN A 3 40.36 38.95 16.42
C ASN A 3 40.46 37.51 15.89
N ILE A 4 41.71 37.08 15.72
CA ILE A 4 42.14 35.70 15.49
C ILE A 4 42.72 35.25 16.83
N ILE A 5 42.30 34.10 17.35
CA ILE A 5 43.03 33.39 18.41
C ILE A 5 43.14 31.91 17.99
N PRO A 6 44.33 31.29 18.07
CA PRO A 6 44.58 29.97 17.50
C PRO A 6 44.99 28.91 18.54
N ILE A 7 45.20 27.69 18.03
CA ILE A 7 46.10 26.60 18.48
C ILE A 7 45.73 25.66 19.66
N LEU A 8 45.81 24.36 19.32
CA LEU A 8 46.53 23.26 19.99
C LEU A 8 45.90 22.42 21.11
N GLY A 9 46.08 21.09 20.97
CA GLY A 9 46.08 20.11 22.06
C GLY A 9 45.28 18.86 21.70
N ALA A 10 45.83 17.92 20.92
CA ALA A 10 46.66 16.78 21.35
C ALA A 10 45.86 15.58 21.88
N ALA A 11 46.17 14.43 21.28
CA ALA A 11 45.57 13.11 21.42
C ALA A 11 45.95 12.39 22.73
N THR A 12 45.16 11.38 23.12
CA THR A 12 45.56 10.02 23.62
C THR A 12 44.32 9.31 24.21
N LEU A 13 43.86 8.21 23.60
CA LEU A 13 44.12 6.79 23.95
C LEU A 13 43.40 6.31 25.23
N PHE A 14 42.36 5.49 25.05
CA PHE A 14 42.05 4.40 25.97
C PHE A 14 41.85 3.11 25.17
N MET A 15 42.73 2.15 25.46
CA MET A 15 42.63 0.75 25.07
C MET A 15 41.60 0.05 25.98
N ALA A 16 40.74 -0.79 25.39
CA ALA A 16 40.05 -1.83 26.13
C ALA A 16 40.20 -3.14 25.36
N SER A 17 40.99 -4.04 25.94
CA SER A 17 41.29 -5.39 25.47
C SER A 17 40.08 -6.30 25.56
N CYS A 18 39.91 -7.21 24.60
CA CYS A 18 39.10 -8.42 24.78
C CYS A 18 39.94 -9.63 24.39
N GLN A 19 40.43 -10.31 25.42
CA GLN A 19 41.08 -11.61 25.37
C GLN A 19 40.06 -12.66 24.90
N GLY A 20 40.45 -13.46 23.90
CA GLY A 20 39.65 -14.58 23.40
C GLY A 20 39.49 -15.70 24.43
N GLY A 21 38.27 -16.25 24.47
CA GLY A 21 37.93 -17.52 25.12
C GLY A 21 36.95 -18.28 24.23
N THR A 22 37.42 -19.34 23.60
CA THR A 22 36.62 -20.32 22.85
C THR A 22 35.96 -21.29 23.82
N ALA A 23 34.63 -21.40 23.80
CA ALA A 23 33.94 -22.60 24.26
C ALA A 23 32.51 -22.75 23.66
N LYS A 24 32.41 -23.77 22.80
CA LYS A 24 31.31 -24.72 22.63
C LYS A 24 29.91 -24.23 22.20
N LYS A 25 29.55 -24.75 21.01
CA LYS A 25 28.18 -25.00 20.53
C LYS A 25 27.26 -25.45 21.66
N THR A 26 26.13 -24.77 21.81
CA THR A 26 24.91 -25.39 22.34
C THR A 26 23.79 -25.03 21.38
N GLN A 27 23.36 -26.05 20.62
CA GLN A 27 22.20 -26.03 19.76
C GLN A 27 20.96 -25.95 20.64
N SER A 28 20.33 -24.79 20.73
CA SER A 28 18.99 -24.69 21.30
C SER A 28 17.98 -24.93 20.18
N LYS A 29 17.47 -26.16 20.11
CA LYS A 29 16.24 -26.50 19.39
C LYS A 29 15.11 -25.77 20.10
N ILE A 30 14.71 -24.61 19.59
CA ILE A 30 13.47 -23.96 20.00
C ILE A 30 12.43 -24.33 18.96
N ASP A 31 11.76 -25.43 19.24
CA ASP A 31 10.46 -25.75 18.68
C ASP A 31 9.49 -24.70 19.24
N SER A 32 9.16 -23.71 18.42
CA SER A 32 8.07 -22.80 18.67
C SER A 32 7.52 -22.43 17.32
N THR A 33 6.41 -23.08 17.02
CA THR A 33 5.41 -22.71 16.03
C THR A 33 4.90 -21.31 16.39
N ILE A 34 5.72 -20.30 16.17
CA ILE A 34 5.26 -18.93 16.09
C ILE A 34 4.71 -18.82 14.68
N VAL A 35 3.40 -19.00 14.55
CA VAL A 35 2.64 -18.49 13.42
C VAL A 35 2.74 -16.98 13.51
N THR A 36 3.89 -16.48 13.05
CA THR A 36 4.03 -15.09 12.67
C THR A 36 3.10 -14.96 11.47
N ASN A 37 1.93 -14.37 11.68
CA ASN A 37 1.14 -13.80 10.60
C ASN A 37 1.91 -12.58 10.07
N ALA A 38 3.12 -12.83 9.54
CA ALA A 38 3.78 -11.93 8.64
C ALA A 38 2.89 -11.94 7.41
N ALA A 39 2.08 -10.89 7.26
CA ALA A 39 1.40 -10.61 6.02
C ALA A 39 2.47 -10.73 4.92
N ALA A 40 2.38 -11.79 4.12
CA ALA A 40 3.36 -12.05 3.10
C ALA A 40 3.36 -10.84 2.16
N THR A 41 4.42 -10.04 2.21
CA THR A 41 4.63 -8.93 1.30
C THR A 41 4.80 -9.51 -0.10
N SER A 42 3.66 -9.66 -0.79
CA SER A 42 3.62 -10.09 -2.17
C SER A 42 4.12 -8.93 -3.02
N ASN A 43 5.43 -8.92 -3.27
CA ASN A 43 6.09 -7.97 -4.18
C ASN A 43 5.69 -8.18 -5.66
N SER A 44 4.92 -9.24 -5.96
CA SER A 44 4.36 -9.51 -7.27
C SER A 44 3.10 -8.67 -7.52
N VAL A 45 2.95 -8.21 -8.76
CA VAL A 45 1.72 -7.55 -9.21
C VAL A 45 0.59 -8.58 -9.19
N GLN A 46 -0.55 -8.19 -8.64
CA GLN A 46 -1.79 -8.94 -8.67
C GLN A 46 -2.79 -8.21 -9.56
N CYS A 47 -3.48 -8.94 -10.42
CA CYS A 47 -4.45 -8.37 -11.35
C CYS A 47 -5.85 -8.88 -11.04
N TYR A 48 -6.83 -7.99 -11.16
CA TYR A 48 -8.21 -8.24 -10.86
C TYR A 48 -9.10 -7.64 -11.94
N GLN A 49 -10.25 -8.24 -12.16
CA GLN A 49 -11.22 -7.83 -13.16
C GLN A 49 -12.63 -7.88 -12.60
N TYR A 50 -13.40 -6.84 -12.89
CA TYR A 50 -14.84 -6.83 -12.74
C TYR A 50 -15.47 -6.87 -14.13
N ILE A 51 -16.45 -7.77 -14.31
CA ILE A 51 -17.33 -7.80 -15.47
C ILE A 51 -18.76 -7.99 -14.97
N LYS A 52 -19.66 -7.07 -15.32
CA LYS A 52 -21.10 -7.24 -15.10
C LYS A 52 -21.86 -6.55 -16.22
N ASN A 53 -22.70 -7.31 -16.93
CA ASN A 53 -23.41 -6.82 -18.11
C ASN A 53 -22.42 -6.22 -19.14
N ARG A 54 -22.46 -4.89 -19.34
CA ARG A 54 -21.58 -4.15 -20.25
C ARG A 54 -20.48 -3.37 -19.53
N ASP A 55 -20.47 -3.42 -18.20
CA ASP A 55 -19.48 -2.73 -17.39
C ASP A 55 -18.26 -3.61 -17.20
N THR A 56 -17.08 -3.04 -17.44
CA THR A 56 -15.81 -3.68 -17.12
C THR A 56 -14.91 -2.77 -16.31
N ALA A 57 -14.13 -3.35 -15.41
CA ALA A 57 -13.05 -2.65 -14.75
C ALA A 57 -11.84 -3.57 -14.56
N ILE A 58 -10.64 -3.01 -14.65
CA ILE A 58 -9.38 -3.72 -14.47
C ILE A 58 -8.57 -3.01 -13.40
N LEU A 59 -8.07 -3.77 -12.45
CA LEU A 59 -7.28 -3.30 -11.33
C LEU A 59 -5.99 -4.10 -11.26
N SER A 60 -4.85 -3.43 -11.25
CA SER A 60 -3.56 -4.04 -10.93
C SER A 60 -3.04 -3.43 -9.63
N LEU A 61 -2.50 -4.26 -8.74
CA LEU A 61 -1.99 -3.83 -7.45
C LEU A 61 -0.65 -4.49 -7.15
N LYS A 62 0.29 -3.70 -6.62
CA LYS A 62 1.53 -4.15 -6.01
C LYS A 62 1.55 -3.68 -4.56
N THR A 63 1.85 -4.59 -3.63
CA THR A 63 1.91 -4.25 -2.21
C THR A 63 3.33 -4.44 -1.67
N ALA A 64 3.88 -3.40 -1.06
CA ALA A 64 5.18 -3.44 -0.40
C ALA A 64 5.08 -2.66 0.91
N ASP A 65 5.39 -3.31 2.04
CA ASP A 65 5.41 -2.70 3.39
C ASP A 65 4.13 -1.89 3.69
N ASN A 66 2.97 -2.52 3.49
CA ASN A 66 1.62 -1.95 3.62
C ASN A 66 1.27 -0.81 2.65
N LYS A 67 2.20 -0.37 1.79
CA LYS A 67 1.90 0.57 0.71
C LYS A 67 1.41 -0.19 -0.50
N VAL A 68 0.39 0.36 -1.14
CA VAL A 68 -0.21 -0.18 -2.35
C VAL A 68 0.01 0.81 -3.47
N THR A 69 0.47 0.31 -4.62
CA THR A 69 0.52 1.06 -5.88
C THR A 69 -0.07 0.24 -7.01
N GLY A 70 -0.49 0.88 -8.10
CA GLY A 70 -1.04 0.15 -9.23
C GLY A 70 -1.79 1.00 -10.23
N THR A 71 -2.62 0.35 -11.04
CA THR A 71 -3.49 1.00 -12.02
C THR A 71 -4.93 0.55 -11.86
N LEU A 72 -5.85 1.44 -12.18
CA LEU A 72 -7.28 1.17 -12.17
C LEU A 72 -7.89 1.78 -13.43
N GLY A 73 -8.73 1.02 -14.11
CA GLY A 73 -9.47 1.48 -15.27
C GLY A 73 -10.92 1.05 -15.20
N TYR A 74 -11.83 1.99 -15.37
CA TYR A 74 -13.26 1.77 -15.46
C TYR A 74 -13.73 2.02 -16.90
N ASN A 75 -14.50 1.07 -17.41
CA ASN A 75 -15.21 1.13 -18.67
C ASN A 75 -16.67 0.75 -18.39
N LEU A 76 -17.39 1.68 -17.78
CA LEU A 76 -18.80 1.52 -17.43
C LEU A 76 -19.66 1.97 -18.62
N TYR A 77 -20.70 1.20 -18.91
CA TYR A 77 -21.64 1.49 -19.98
C TYR A 77 -22.35 2.82 -19.72
N GLU A 78 -22.52 3.63 -20.78
CA GLU A 78 -23.11 4.98 -20.72
C GLU A 78 -22.35 5.99 -19.82
N LYS A 79 -21.12 5.66 -19.41
CA LYS A 79 -20.22 6.58 -18.72
C LYS A 79 -18.94 6.77 -19.52
N ASP A 80 -18.27 7.89 -19.26
CA ASP A 80 -16.95 8.12 -19.82
C ASP A 80 -15.94 7.16 -19.20
N LYS A 81 -15.19 6.50 -20.07
CA LYS A 81 -14.09 5.63 -19.65
C LYS A 81 -13.05 6.47 -18.94
N ASN A 82 -12.54 5.96 -17.83
CA ASN A 82 -11.43 6.60 -17.13
C ASN A 82 -10.43 5.53 -16.70
N ALA A 83 -9.16 5.88 -16.76
CA ALA A 83 -8.07 5.05 -16.32
C ALA A 83 -6.98 5.92 -15.68
N GLY A 84 -6.27 5.35 -14.72
CA GLY A 84 -5.32 6.09 -13.92
C GLY A 84 -4.51 5.21 -12.98
N THR A 85 -3.85 5.85 -12.03
CA THR A 85 -3.01 5.19 -11.04
C THR A 85 -3.68 5.13 -9.68
N VAL A 86 -3.38 4.09 -8.91
CA VAL A 86 -3.79 3.97 -7.52
C VAL A 86 -2.57 4.00 -6.61
N ALA A 87 -2.64 4.75 -5.52
CA ALA A 87 -1.62 4.80 -4.48
C ALA A 87 -2.28 4.92 -3.11
N GLY A 88 -1.92 4.03 -2.18
CA GLY A 88 -2.61 3.93 -0.90
C GLY A 88 -1.92 3.03 0.10
N ILE A 89 -2.71 2.55 1.06
CA ILE A 89 -2.25 1.67 2.13
C ILE A 89 -3.23 0.54 2.41
N VAL A 90 -2.70 -0.55 2.93
CA VAL A 90 -3.48 -1.65 3.51
C VAL A 90 -3.77 -1.35 4.99
N LYS A 91 -5.03 -1.48 5.40
CA LYS A 91 -5.51 -1.39 6.79
C LYS A 91 -6.34 -2.65 7.12
N GLY A 92 -5.71 -3.63 7.75
CA GLY A 92 -6.33 -4.95 7.92
C GLY A 92 -6.60 -5.58 6.55
N ASP A 93 -7.85 -5.93 6.29
CA ASP A 93 -8.27 -6.51 5.00
C ASP A 93 -8.69 -5.45 3.97
N THR A 94 -8.62 -4.16 4.32
CA THR A 94 -9.10 -3.08 3.46
C THR A 94 -7.96 -2.27 2.89
N ILE A 95 -7.94 -2.08 1.58
CA ILE A 95 -7.07 -1.12 0.89
C ILE A 95 -7.81 0.21 0.83
N ILE A 96 -7.17 1.29 1.28
CA ILE A 96 -7.65 2.67 1.10
C ILE A 96 -6.64 3.39 0.23
N ALA A 97 -7.06 3.91 -0.93
CA ALA A 97 -6.16 4.47 -1.92
C ALA A 97 -6.72 5.70 -2.62
N ASN A 98 -5.83 6.56 -3.07
CA ASN A 98 -6.13 7.62 -4.02
C ASN A 98 -6.06 7.05 -5.43
N TYR A 99 -7.14 7.19 -6.18
CA TYR A 99 -7.22 6.95 -7.61
C TYR A 99 -7.09 8.28 -8.36
N THR A 100 -5.98 8.43 -9.08
CA THR A 100 -5.64 9.64 -9.84
C THR A 100 -5.82 9.37 -11.33
N PHE A 101 -6.73 10.11 -11.98
CA PHE A 101 -7.11 9.88 -13.37
C PHE A 101 -7.34 11.21 -14.11
N GLN A 102 -7.34 11.16 -15.44
CA GLN A 102 -7.68 12.32 -16.26
C GLN A 102 -9.19 12.34 -16.54
N SER A 103 -9.80 13.51 -16.36
CA SER A 103 -11.19 13.79 -16.70
C SER A 103 -11.25 15.17 -17.35
N GLU A 104 -11.82 15.27 -18.56
CA GLU A 104 -11.98 16.53 -19.29
C GLU A 104 -10.69 17.36 -19.41
N GLY A 105 -9.54 16.68 -19.59
CA GLY A 105 -8.23 17.34 -19.69
C GLY A 105 -7.64 17.79 -18.35
N LYS A 106 -8.29 17.50 -17.22
CA LYS A 106 -7.80 17.81 -15.87
C LYS A 106 -7.48 16.54 -15.09
N THR A 107 -6.49 16.62 -14.21
CA THR A 107 -6.21 15.57 -13.24
C THR A 107 -7.24 15.64 -12.12
N SER A 108 -7.90 14.52 -11.84
CA SER A 108 -8.86 14.33 -10.76
C SER A 108 -8.34 13.25 -9.81
N ILE A 109 -8.60 13.42 -8.51
CA ILE A 109 -8.25 12.44 -7.48
C ILE A 109 -9.52 12.05 -6.72
N ARG A 110 -9.82 10.76 -6.70
CA ARG A 110 -10.91 10.16 -5.94
C ARG A 110 -10.35 9.10 -4.98
N GLU A 111 -10.80 9.08 -3.74
CA GLU A 111 -10.53 7.98 -2.83
C GLU A 111 -11.36 6.75 -3.20
N VAL A 112 -10.71 5.60 -3.22
CA VAL A 112 -11.31 4.28 -3.46
C VAL A 112 -10.94 3.36 -2.30
N ALA A 113 -11.84 2.42 -2.01
CA ALA A 113 -11.64 1.44 -0.96
C ALA A 113 -11.93 0.05 -1.51
N PHE A 114 -11.07 -0.92 -1.21
CA PHE A 114 -11.25 -2.31 -1.62
C PHE A 114 -11.13 -3.22 -0.41
N LEU A 115 -12.19 -3.95 -0.09
CA LEU A 115 -12.17 -4.98 0.93
C LEU A 115 -11.76 -6.30 0.31
N LYS A 116 -10.66 -6.86 0.81
CA LYS A 116 -10.18 -8.18 0.42
C LYS A 116 -11.04 -9.26 1.07
N LYS A 117 -11.56 -10.17 0.25
CA LYS A 117 -12.25 -11.40 0.66
C LYS A 117 -11.74 -12.53 -0.21
N ASP A 118 -11.05 -13.48 0.38
CA ASP A 118 -10.38 -14.56 -0.35
C ASP A 118 -9.47 -14.03 -1.49
N ASP A 119 -9.71 -14.47 -2.72
CA ASP A 119 -9.05 -13.98 -3.95
C ASP A 119 -9.86 -12.89 -4.68
N GLN A 120 -10.79 -12.23 -4.00
CA GLN A 120 -11.58 -11.13 -4.54
C GLN A 120 -11.33 -9.80 -3.83
N LEU A 121 -11.62 -8.71 -4.53
CA LEU A 121 -11.65 -7.35 -3.98
C LEU A 121 -13.04 -6.74 -4.20
N ALA A 122 -13.78 -6.46 -3.14
CA ALA A 122 -15.04 -5.73 -3.23
C ALA A 122 -14.78 -4.22 -3.11
N GLU A 123 -15.21 -3.41 -4.09
CA GLU A 123 -15.15 -1.96 -3.96
C GLU A 123 -16.18 -1.47 -2.92
N GLY A 124 -15.74 -0.55 -2.07
CA GLY A 124 -16.55 0.08 -1.04
C GLY A 124 -17.10 1.42 -1.48
N PHE A 125 -18.36 1.68 -1.12
CA PHE A 125 -19.05 2.93 -1.42
C PHE A 125 -19.59 3.59 -0.14
N GLY A 126 -19.63 4.91 -0.12
CA GLY A 126 -20.13 5.70 0.99
C GLY A 126 -20.19 7.18 0.64
N ASP A 127 -20.66 7.98 1.59
CA ASP A 127 -20.73 9.43 1.40
C ASP A 127 -19.33 10.02 1.18
N VAL A 128 -19.22 10.91 0.21
CA VAL A 128 -17.98 11.60 -0.14
C VAL A 128 -18.08 13.10 0.10
N GLN A 129 -16.93 13.74 0.29
CA GLN A 129 -16.75 15.18 0.41
C GLN A 129 -15.55 15.64 -0.42
N GLU A 130 -15.56 16.89 -0.84
CA GLU A 130 -14.39 17.50 -1.43
C GLU A 130 -13.44 18.00 -0.34
N VAL A 131 -12.17 17.63 -0.44
CA VAL A 131 -11.09 18.10 0.44
C VAL A 131 -9.91 18.52 -0.43
N LYS A 132 -9.63 19.83 -0.48
CA LYS A 132 -8.52 20.40 -1.27
C LYS A 132 -8.56 19.99 -2.76
N GLY A 133 -9.76 19.92 -3.35
CA GLY A 133 -9.95 19.53 -4.76
C GLY A 133 -9.90 18.02 -5.02
N GLU A 134 -9.79 17.19 -3.98
CA GLU A 134 -9.88 15.73 -4.07
C GLU A 134 -11.23 15.24 -3.52
N THR A 135 -11.82 14.23 -4.16
CA THR A 135 -13.01 13.56 -3.63
C THR A 135 -12.58 12.50 -2.61
N LYS A 136 -12.95 12.67 -1.33
CA LYS A 136 -12.61 11.76 -0.21
C LYS A 136 -13.86 11.18 0.42
N PHE A 137 -13.75 10.02 1.06
CA PHE A 137 -14.83 9.53 1.90
C PHE A 137 -15.00 10.42 3.13
N LYS A 138 -16.25 10.72 3.51
CA LYS A 138 -16.56 11.45 4.75
C LYS A 138 -16.17 10.65 5.99
N ASP A 139 -16.42 9.34 5.93
CA ASP A 139 -16.24 8.43 7.05
C ASP A 139 -15.93 7.01 6.55
N LEU A 140 -14.69 6.58 6.74
CA LEU A 140 -14.23 5.24 6.32
C LEU A 140 -14.95 4.10 7.07
N SER A 141 -15.50 4.35 8.26
CA SER A 141 -16.23 3.33 9.03
C SER A 141 -17.64 3.08 8.50
N LYS A 142 -18.18 4.00 7.68
CA LYS A 142 -19.52 3.91 7.07
C LYS A 142 -19.50 3.35 5.64
N LEU A 143 -18.34 2.93 5.15
CA LEU A 143 -18.22 2.29 3.84
C LEU A 143 -19.03 0.99 3.80
N LYS A 144 -19.78 0.83 2.71
CA LYS A 144 -20.55 -0.37 2.40
C LYS A 144 -19.81 -1.17 1.35
N PHE A 145 -19.54 -2.42 1.66
CA PHE A 145 -18.96 -3.41 0.75
C PHE A 145 -20.03 -4.45 0.40
N ASP A 146 -21.06 -4.00 -0.32
CA ASP A 146 -22.26 -4.78 -0.64
C ASP A 146 -22.07 -5.79 -1.80
N GLY A 147 -20.88 -5.81 -2.40
CA GLY A 147 -20.54 -6.70 -3.51
C GLY A 147 -21.08 -6.23 -4.87
N SER A 148 -21.65 -5.02 -4.95
CA SER A 148 -22.16 -4.44 -6.21
C SER A 148 -21.09 -4.36 -7.30
N MET A 149 -19.83 -4.13 -6.90
CA MET A 149 -18.64 -4.20 -7.74
C MET A 149 -17.56 -5.05 -7.05
N THR A 150 -17.51 -6.32 -7.43
CA THR A 150 -16.54 -7.30 -6.91
C THR A 150 -15.57 -7.69 -8.03
N PHE A 151 -14.29 -7.50 -7.80
CA PHE A 151 -13.24 -7.85 -8.74
C PHE A 151 -12.73 -9.25 -8.44
N ASP A 152 -12.75 -10.10 -9.46
CA ASP A 152 -12.16 -11.43 -9.45
C ASP A 152 -10.68 -11.36 -9.82
N LYS A 153 -9.84 -12.09 -9.10
CA LYS A 153 -8.43 -12.23 -9.46
C LYS A 153 -8.28 -12.93 -10.80
N ILE A 154 -7.39 -12.40 -11.63
CA ILE A 154 -7.03 -12.93 -12.95
C ILE A 154 -5.52 -12.97 -13.08
N ASP A 155 -5.04 -13.73 -14.07
CA ASP A 155 -3.64 -13.62 -14.47
C ASP A 155 -3.35 -12.23 -15.02
N CYS A 156 -2.23 -11.67 -14.61
CA CYS A 156 -1.72 -10.42 -15.18
C CYS A 156 -1.33 -10.63 -16.65
N LYS A 157 -1.63 -9.64 -17.49
CA LYS A 157 -1.29 -9.62 -18.92
C LYS A 157 0.05 -8.97 -19.18
#